data_AF-A0A5E4LWW3-F1
#
_entry.id   AF-A0A5E4LWW3-F1
#
_cell.length_a   1.000
_cell.length_b   1.000
_cell.length_c   1.000
_cell.angle_alpha   90.00
_cell.angle_beta   90.00
_cell.angle_gamma   90.00
#
_symmetry.space_group_name_H-M   'P 1'
#
loop_
_entity.id
_entity.type
_entity.pdbx_description
1 polymer ?
#
loop_
_entity_poly.entity_id
_entity_poly.type
_entity_poly.pdbx_seq_one_letter_code
_entity_poly.pdbx_strand_id
1 'polypeptide(L)'
;MILEALLVLFALVIVTHIIDYYPLKLHYFKKQKWDLNIGCGPTDGGGLNADVVPRKVPNFVLIKDIYHLPFKNKQFKTVMASHIIEHVDDPEKFYKELSRVSENVIFLIPPVWDLAAAFNLPEHKWHFLTLGTKFVNTLPARVKLPYWWYHNMFGQRIE
;
A
#
# COMPACT_ATOMS: atom_id res chain seq x y z
N MET A 1 26.02 -26.77 -3.97
CA MET A 1 24.61 -27.20 -4.10
C MET A 1 23.66 -26.54 -3.12
N ILE A 2 23.64 -26.86 -1.81
CA ILE A 2 22.67 -26.27 -0.87
C ILE A 2 22.88 -24.76 -0.68
N LEU A 3 24.13 -24.33 -0.45
CA LEU A 3 24.46 -22.92 -0.29
C LEU A 3 24.13 -22.09 -1.55
N GLU A 4 24.44 -22.61 -2.73
CA GLU A 4 24.13 -21.96 -4.00
C GLU A 4 22.61 -21.82 -4.21
N ALA A 5 21.83 -22.85 -3.90
CA ALA A 5 20.38 -22.79 -3.98
C ALA A 5 19.80 -21.74 -3.02
N LEU A 6 20.34 -21.62 -1.80
CA LEU A 6 19.94 -20.61 -0.84
C LEU A 6 20.29 -19.18 -1.31
N LEU A 7 21.46 -19.00 -1.92
CA LEU A 7 21.88 -17.71 -2.49
C LEU A 7 20.98 -17.29 -3.66
N VAL A 8 20.61 -18.23 -4.54
CA VAL A 8 19.68 -17.97 -5.65
C VAL A 8 18.29 -17.59 -5.11
N LEU A 9 17.79 -18.32 -4.11
CA LEU A 9 16.51 -17.99 -3.47
C LEU A 9 16.54 -16.60 -2.83
N PHE A 10 17.60 -16.26 -2.11
CA PHE A 10 17.77 -14.95 -1.50
C PHE A 10 17.83 -13.82 -2.55
N ALA A 11 18.58 -14.03 -3.64
CA ALA A 11 18.62 -13.09 -4.75
C ALA A 11 17.23 -12.91 -5.41
N LEU A 12 16.46 -13.98 -5.59
CA LEU A 12 15.09 -13.91 -6.13
C LEU A 12 14.16 -13.08 -5.23
N VAL A 13 14.22 -13.28 -3.91
CA VAL A 13 13.45 -12.48 -2.94
C VAL A 13 13.78 -10.99 -3.05
N ILE A 14 15.08 -10.64 -3.15
CA ILE A 14 15.48 -9.23 -3.29
C ILE A 14 15.04 -8.65 -4.63
N VAL A 15 15.27 -9.38 -5.74
CA VAL A 15 14.98 -8.89 -7.09
C VAL A 15 13.48 -8.69 -7.29
N THR A 16 12.64 -9.64 -6.85
CA THR A 16 11.18 -9.52 -6.96
C THR A 16 10.66 -8.30 -6.20
N HIS A 17 11.15 -8.06 -4.98
CA HIS A 17 10.80 -6.89 -4.20
C HIS A 17 11.23 -5.57 -4.84
N ILE A 18 12.47 -5.51 -5.35
CA ILE A 18 12.96 -4.32 -6.05
C ILE A 18 12.08 -4.00 -7.25
N ILE A 19 11.64 -5.01 -8.01
CA ILE A 19 10.81 -4.84 -9.21
C ILE A 19 9.39 -4.36 -8.86
N ASP A 20 8.76 -4.88 -7.82
CA ASP A 20 7.42 -4.42 -7.45
C ASP A 20 7.47 -3.02 -6.83
N TYR A 21 8.36 -2.84 -5.86
CA TYR A 21 8.40 -1.64 -5.04
C TYR A 21 8.90 -0.40 -5.79
N TYR A 22 9.84 -0.54 -6.72
CA TYR A 22 10.42 0.60 -7.44
C TYR A 22 9.83 0.81 -8.84
N PRO A 23 10.13 -0.01 -9.88
CA PRO A 23 9.72 0.29 -11.24
C PRO A 23 8.21 0.17 -11.44
N LEU A 24 7.51 -0.80 -10.85
CA LEU A 24 6.04 -0.91 -11.01
C LEU A 24 5.32 0.24 -10.32
N LYS A 25 5.66 0.54 -9.06
CA LYS A 25 5.15 1.72 -8.35
C LYS A 25 5.36 3.00 -9.16
N LEU A 26 6.61 3.30 -9.54
CA LEU A 26 6.94 4.50 -10.29
C LEU A 26 6.24 4.57 -11.65
N HIS A 27 6.10 3.44 -12.35
CA HIS A 27 5.37 3.37 -13.60
C HIS A 27 3.92 3.82 -13.45
N TYR A 28 3.21 3.32 -12.43
CA TYR A 28 1.82 3.72 -12.19
C TYR A 28 1.70 5.17 -11.71
N PHE A 29 2.61 5.64 -10.86
CA PHE A 29 2.63 7.03 -10.41
C PHE A 29 2.87 8.02 -11.56
N LYS A 30 3.71 7.67 -12.55
CA LYS A 30 4.03 8.54 -13.70
C LYS A 30 2.96 8.56 -14.79
N LYS A 31 2.00 7.63 -14.80
CA LYS A 31 0.97 7.55 -15.86
C LYS A 31 0.02 8.75 -15.88
N GLN A 32 -0.24 9.35 -14.72
CA GLN A 32 -1.15 10.47 -14.59
C GLN A 32 -0.91 11.18 -13.26
N LYS A 33 -1.43 12.41 -13.16
CA LYS A 33 -1.60 13.10 -11.89
C LYS A 33 -2.75 12.44 -11.13
N TRP A 34 -2.54 12.14 -9.84
CA TRP A 34 -3.56 11.62 -8.94
C TRP A 34 -4.13 12.76 -8.11
N ASP A 35 -5.45 12.84 -7.95
CA ASP A 35 -6.03 13.96 -7.19
C ASP A 35 -5.72 13.83 -5.69
N LEU A 36 -5.75 12.60 -5.17
CA LEU A 36 -5.33 12.23 -3.83
C LEU A 36 -4.37 11.04 -3.86
N ASN A 37 -3.23 11.17 -3.16
CA ASN A 37 -2.32 10.08 -2.84
C ASN A 37 -2.34 9.84 -1.32
N ILE A 38 -2.97 8.76 -0.88
CA ILE A 38 -3.18 8.43 0.54
C ILE A 38 -2.14 7.42 1.02
N GLY A 39 -1.56 7.67 2.20
CA GLY A 39 -0.37 6.93 2.64
C GLY A 39 0.83 7.25 1.75
N CYS A 40 1.06 8.54 1.47
CA CYS A 40 1.94 8.95 0.38
C CYS A 40 3.41 8.55 0.59
N GLY A 41 3.86 8.36 1.84
CA GLY A 41 5.27 8.11 2.11
C GLY A 41 6.15 9.24 1.54
N PRO A 42 7.31 8.92 0.95
CA PRO A 42 8.15 9.90 0.26
C PRO A 42 7.72 10.17 -1.20
N THR A 43 6.60 9.61 -1.67
CA THR A 43 6.20 9.66 -3.09
C THR A 43 5.18 10.76 -3.35
N ASP A 44 5.42 11.60 -4.36
CA ASP A 44 4.46 12.60 -4.82
C ASP A 44 3.48 12.01 -5.86
N GLY A 45 2.18 12.15 -5.62
CA GLY A 45 1.11 11.80 -6.57
C GLY A 45 0.76 12.92 -7.56
N GLY A 46 1.34 14.10 -7.40
CA GLY A 46 1.13 15.30 -8.21
C GLY A 46 -0.06 16.17 -7.76
N GLY A 47 -1.11 15.57 -7.17
CA GLY A 47 -2.23 16.30 -6.56
C GLY A 47 -2.00 16.59 -5.07
N LEU A 48 -2.98 16.20 -4.24
CA LEU A 48 -2.88 16.27 -2.79
C LEU A 48 -2.21 15.00 -2.25
N ASN A 49 -1.23 15.15 -1.36
CA ASN A 49 -0.58 14.02 -0.69
C ASN A 49 -1.01 13.98 0.78
N ALA A 50 -1.42 12.83 1.28
CA ALA A 50 -1.90 12.68 2.65
C ALA A 50 -1.28 11.46 3.34
N ASP A 51 -0.87 11.65 4.60
CA ASP A 51 -0.28 10.59 5.43
C ASP A 51 -0.52 10.91 6.92
N VAL A 52 -0.50 9.88 7.76
CA VAL A 52 -0.56 10.02 9.23
C VAL A 52 0.78 10.40 9.82
N VAL A 53 1.88 10.22 9.06
CA VAL A 53 3.23 10.66 9.40
C VAL A 53 3.55 11.94 8.61
N PRO A 54 4.18 12.97 9.21
CA PRO A 54 4.63 14.14 8.47
C PRO A 54 5.62 13.77 7.35
N ARG A 55 5.32 14.17 6.11
CA ARG A 55 6.18 13.89 4.93
C ARG A 55 6.66 15.18 4.26
N LYS A 56 7.84 15.10 3.62
CA LYS A 56 8.42 16.20 2.82
C LYS A 56 8.07 16.00 1.34
N VAL A 57 6.80 16.21 1.00
CA VAL A 57 6.29 16.15 -0.38
C VAL A 57 5.42 17.39 -0.67
N PRO A 58 5.26 17.79 -1.94
CA PRO A 58 4.38 18.91 -2.30
C PRO A 58 2.92 18.68 -1.86
N ASN A 59 2.19 19.77 -1.60
CA ASN A 59 0.74 19.74 -1.30
C ASN A 59 0.36 18.70 -0.22
N PHE A 60 1.16 18.62 0.84
CA PHE A 60 1.00 17.63 1.89
C PHE A 60 -0.07 18.03 2.92
N VAL A 61 -0.87 17.07 3.36
CA VAL A 61 -1.83 17.17 4.45
C VAL A 61 -1.58 16.06 5.46
N LEU A 62 -1.28 16.45 6.70
CA LEU A 62 -1.24 15.50 7.82
C LEU A 62 -2.68 15.11 8.20
N ILE A 63 -2.98 13.82 8.14
CA ILE A 63 -4.27 13.26 8.58
C ILE A 63 -4.12 12.54 9.91
N LYS A 64 -5.22 12.45 10.67
CA LYS A 64 -5.22 11.78 11.98
C LYS A 64 -5.81 10.38 11.95
N ASP A 65 -6.71 10.12 11.00
CA ASP A 65 -7.44 8.87 10.89
C ASP A 65 -7.69 8.56 9.42
N ILE A 66 -7.25 7.38 8.99
CA ILE A 66 -7.45 6.87 7.63
C ILE A 66 -8.88 6.39 7.38
N TYR A 67 -9.66 6.16 8.43
CA TYR A 67 -11.06 5.73 8.37
C TYR A 67 -12.06 6.89 8.41
N HIS A 68 -11.59 8.11 8.69
CA HIS A 68 -12.41 9.33 8.72
C HIS A 68 -11.59 10.51 8.18
N LEU A 69 -11.45 10.57 6.85
CA LEU A 69 -10.68 11.57 6.16
C LEU A 69 -11.40 12.93 6.18
N PRO A 70 -10.66 14.05 6.31
CA PRO A 70 -11.23 15.40 6.38
C PRO A 70 -11.62 15.95 5.00
N PHE A 71 -12.18 15.11 4.13
CA PHE A 71 -12.55 15.44 2.76
C PHE A 71 -14.05 15.21 2.53
N LYS A 72 -14.63 16.04 1.64
CA LYS A 72 -16.04 15.91 1.26
C LYS A 72 -16.27 14.63 0.46
N ASN A 73 -17.54 14.22 0.41
CA ASN A 73 -17.95 13.11 -0.46
C ASN A 73 -17.60 13.44 -1.91
N LYS A 74 -16.97 12.49 -2.61
CA LYS A 74 -16.58 12.60 -4.03
C LYS A 74 -15.82 13.88 -4.35
N GLN A 75 -15.01 14.36 -3.41
CA GLN A 75 -14.14 15.52 -3.62
C GLN A 75 -13.08 15.25 -4.69
N PHE A 76 -12.69 13.98 -4.86
CA PHE A 76 -11.65 13.56 -5.78
C PHE A 76 -12.23 12.69 -6.90
N LYS A 77 -11.67 12.78 -8.10
CA LYS A 77 -11.99 11.85 -9.19
C LYS A 77 -11.18 10.57 -9.06
N THR A 78 -9.93 10.67 -8.61
CA THR A 78 -9.02 9.55 -8.39
C THR A 78 -8.30 9.62 -7.05
N VAL A 79 -8.25 8.49 -6.35
CA VAL A 79 -7.37 8.29 -5.19
C VAL A 79 -6.46 7.10 -5.43
N MET A 80 -5.17 7.29 -5.15
CA MET A 80 -4.15 6.25 -5.17
C MET A 80 -3.76 5.87 -3.74
N ALA A 81 -3.79 4.58 -3.44
CA ALA A 81 -3.32 3.98 -2.19
C ALA A 81 -2.30 2.88 -2.53
N SER A 82 -1.03 3.12 -2.26
CA SER A 82 0.06 2.21 -2.62
C SER A 82 0.70 1.61 -1.39
N HIS A 83 0.71 0.28 -1.29
CA HIS A 83 1.35 -0.48 -0.21
C HIS A 83 0.94 -0.03 1.20
N ILE A 84 -0.35 0.26 1.38
CA ILE A 84 -0.91 0.71 2.68
C ILE A 84 -1.99 -0.24 3.20
N ILE A 85 -2.78 -0.83 2.30
CA ILE A 85 -3.99 -1.58 2.67
C ILE A 85 -3.69 -2.90 3.38
N GLU A 86 -2.52 -3.48 3.15
CA GLU A 86 -2.01 -4.64 3.86
C GLU A 86 -1.64 -4.33 5.32
N HIS A 87 -1.45 -3.05 5.66
CA HIS A 87 -1.07 -2.60 6.99
C HIS A 87 -2.27 -2.15 7.84
N VAL A 88 -3.43 -1.85 7.24
CA VAL A 88 -4.60 -1.33 7.98
C VAL A 88 -5.30 -2.42 8.81
N ASP A 89 -5.97 -2.01 9.88
CA ASP A 89 -6.76 -2.93 10.71
C ASP A 89 -7.99 -3.49 9.97
N ASP A 90 -8.69 -2.63 9.22
CA ASP A 90 -9.92 -2.97 8.51
C ASP A 90 -9.87 -2.49 7.04
N PRO A 91 -9.46 -3.36 6.10
CA PRO A 91 -9.40 -3.04 4.68
C PRO A 91 -10.76 -2.65 4.08
N GLU A 92 -11.88 -3.20 4.59
CA GLU A 92 -13.21 -2.85 4.09
C GLU A 92 -13.60 -1.44 4.51
N LYS A 93 -13.36 -1.10 5.78
CA LYS A 93 -13.63 0.25 6.29
C LYS A 93 -12.75 1.28 5.58
N PHE A 94 -11.47 0.98 5.38
CA PHE A 94 -10.56 1.84 4.64
C PHE A 94 -11.03 2.02 3.20
N TYR A 95 -11.38 0.94 2.50
CA TYR A 95 -11.91 1.03 1.13
C TYR A 95 -13.19 1.85 1.05
N LYS A 96 -14.15 1.62 1.95
CA LYS A 96 -15.40 2.40 2.01
C LYS A 96 -15.12 3.89 2.19
N GLU A 97 -14.16 4.24 3.03
CA GLU A 97 -13.78 5.63 3.25
C GLU A 97 -13.13 6.26 2.00
N LEU A 98 -12.25 5.53 1.31
CA LEU A 98 -11.69 5.98 0.04
C LEU A 98 -12.77 6.11 -1.05
N SER A 99 -13.70 5.17 -1.11
CA SER A 99 -14.87 5.23 -2.00
C SER A 99 -15.82 6.37 -1.63
N ARG A 100 -15.87 6.82 -0.37
CA ARG A 100 -16.67 7.98 0.03
C ARG A 100 -16.07 9.26 -0.55
N VAL A 101 -14.76 9.46 -0.40
CA VAL A 101 -14.08 10.70 -0.81
C VAL A 101 -13.73 10.77 -2.30
N SER A 102 -13.66 9.63 -2.99
CA SER A 102 -13.25 9.54 -4.40
C SER A 102 -14.26 8.81 -5.28
N GLU A 103 -14.34 9.19 -6.56
CA GLU A 103 -15.06 8.42 -7.60
C GLU A 103 -14.35 7.10 -7.92
N ASN A 104 -13.02 7.13 -8.06
CA ASN A 104 -12.21 5.97 -8.40
C ASN A 104 -11.13 5.74 -7.34
N VAL A 105 -11.09 4.54 -6.78
CA VAL A 105 -10.08 4.07 -5.83
C VAL A 105 -9.14 3.14 -6.56
N ILE A 106 -7.85 3.47 -6.54
CA ILE A 106 -6.79 2.68 -7.14
C ILE A 106 -5.90 2.18 -6.02
N PHE A 107 -5.79 0.86 -5.91
CA PHE A 107 -4.83 0.21 -5.03
C PHE A 107 -3.63 -0.28 -5.84
N LEU A 108 -2.43 -0.05 -5.31
CA LEU A 108 -1.23 -0.78 -5.68
C LEU A 108 -0.87 -1.67 -4.50
N ILE A 109 -1.05 -2.97 -4.66
CA ILE A 109 -0.93 -3.96 -3.60
C ILE A 109 0.22 -4.91 -3.97
N PRO A 110 1.11 -5.25 -3.04
CA PRO A 110 2.16 -6.23 -3.29
C PRO A 110 1.54 -7.58 -3.70
N PRO A 111 1.88 -8.10 -4.88
CA PRO A 111 1.37 -9.39 -5.35
C PRO A 111 2.10 -10.54 -4.66
N VAL A 112 1.50 -11.73 -4.67
CA VAL A 112 2.05 -12.92 -3.96
C VAL A 112 3.41 -13.38 -4.49
N TRP A 113 3.83 -12.92 -5.68
CA TRP A 113 5.15 -13.20 -6.24
C TRP A 113 6.23 -12.22 -5.75
N ASP A 114 5.88 -11.09 -5.14
CA ASP A 114 6.83 -10.33 -4.31
C ASP A 114 7.02 -11.12 -3.01
N LEU A 115 8.00 -12.02 -3.04
CA LEU A 115 8.28 -12.91 -1.93
C LEU A 115 8.72 -12.14 -0.69
N ALA A 116 9.37 -10.99 -0.82
CA ALA A 116 9.75 -10.20 0.36
C ALA A 116 8.50 -9.64 1.04
N ALA A 117 7.57 -9.06 0.28
CA ALA A 117 6.29 -8.59 0.82
C ALA A 117 5.42 -9.74 1.34
N ALA A 118 5.45 -10.90 0.67
CA ALA A 118 4.72 -12.10 1.09
C ALA A 118 5.30 -12.74 2.37
N PHE A 119 6.59 -12.58 2.64
CA PHE A 119 7.24 -13.10 3.86
C PHE A 119 7.47 -12.04 4.94
N ASN A 120 7.08 -10.77 4.72
CA ASN A 120 7.13 -9.71 5.71
C ASN A 120 5.95 -9.77 6.71
N LEU A 121 5.80 -10.94 7.32
CA LEU A 121 4.79 -11.28 8.32
C LEU A 121 4.76 -10.32 9.54
N PRO A 122 5.88 -9.75 10.01
CA PRO A 122 5.89 -8.81 11.13
C PRO A 122 5.38 -7.41 10.76
N GLU A 123 5.20 -7.09 9.49
CA GLU A 123 4.77 -5.75 9.04
C GLU A 123 3.41 -5.75 8.35
N HIS A 124 2.95 -6.88 7.79
CA HIS A 124 1.63 -6.98 7.15
C HIS A 124 0.58 -7.61 8.07
N LYS A 125 -0.62 -7.03 8.14
CA LYS A 125 -1.80 -7.62 8.80
C LYS A 125 -2.58 -8.53 7.85
N TRP A 126 -2.49 -8.25 6.56
CA TRP A 126 -3.24 -8.93 5.51
C TRP A 126 -2.31 -9.34 4.38
N HIS A 127 -2.53 -10.55 3.84
CA HIS A 127 -2.03 -10.92 2.53
C HIS A 127 -3.16 -10.90 1.53
N PHE A 128 -2.97 -10.15 0.46
CA PHE A 128 -3.86 -10.17 -0.70
C PHE A 128 -3.41 -11.26 -1.66
N LEU A 129 -4.33 -12.17 -1.99
CA LEU A 129 -4.09 -13.33 -2.83
C LEU A 129 -4.19 -12.95 -4.32
N THR A 130 -3.24 -12.13 -4.77
CA THR A 130 -3.24 -11.56 -6.11
C THR A 130 -1.92 -11.77 -6.85
N LEU A 131 -2.00 -12.00 -8.16
CA LEU A 131 -0.86 -11.97 -9.09
C LEU A 131 -0.63 -10.59 -9.73
N GLY A 132 -1.65 -9.73 -9.75
CA GLY A 132 -1.54 -8.36 -10.26
C GLY A 132 -1.28 -7.37 -9.14
N THR A 133 -0.60 -6.26 -9.45
CA THR A 133 -0.32 -5.18 -8.48
C THR A 133 -1.44 -4.14 -8.43
N LYS A 134 -2.12 -3.85 -9.56
CA LYS A 134 -3.09 -2.74 -9.65
C LYS A 134 -4.54 -3.21 -9.59
N PHE A 135 -5.32 -2.60 -8.71
CA PHE A 135 -6.77 -2.78 -8.59
C PHE A 135 -7.50 -1.45 -8.70
N VAL A 136 -8.68 -1.46 -9.31
CA VAL A 136 -9.53 -0.28 -9.47
C VAL A 136 -10.92 -0.60 -8.96
N ASN A 137 -11.40 0.16 -7.97
CA ASN A 137 -12.73 0.02 -7.37
C ASN A 137 -13.08 -1.41 -6.93
N THR A 138 -12.06 -2.16 -6.51
CA THR A 138 -12.23 -3.53 -6.06
C THR A 138 -11.16 -3.88 -5.04
N LEU A 139 -11.55 -4.73 -4.08
CA LEU A 139 -10.64 -5.33 -3.13
C LEU A 139 -10.39 -6.79 -3.53
N PRO A 140 -9.13 -7.21 -3.74
CA PRO A 140 -8.83 -8.60 -4.00
C PRO A 140 -9.12 -9.48 -2.77
N ALA A 141 -9.25 -10.78 -3.02
CA ALA A 141 -9.32 -11.78 -1.96
C ALA A 141 -8.09 -11.68 -1.04
N ARG A 142 -8.29 -11.86 0.25
CA ARG A 142 -7.24 -11.66 1.26
C ARG A 142 -7.41 -12.57 2.46
N VAL A 143 -6.31 -12.80 3.16
CA VAL A 143 -6.26 -13.59 4.39
C VAL A 143 -5.66 -12.74 5.49
N LYS A 144 -6.28 -12.76 6.68
CA LYS A 144 -5.74 -12.10 7.86
C LYS A 144 -4.60 -12.94 8.44
N LEU A 145 -3.46 -12.31 8.66
CA LEU A 145 -2.31 -12.98 9.24
C LEU A 145 -2.48 -13.22 10.75
N PRO A 146 -2.00 -14.36 11.28
CA PRO A 146 -2.17 -14.71 12.68
C PRO A 146 -1.28 -13.89 13.64
N TYR A 147 -0.34 -13.09 13.11
CA TYR A 147 0.67 -12.34 13.88
C TYR A 147 0.24 -10.92 14.29
N TRP A 148 -1.04 -10.58 14.19
CA TRP A 148 -1.59 -9.27 14.58
C TRP A 148 -1.25 -8.84 16.02
N TRP A 149 -1.04 -9.81 16.92
CA TRP A 149 -0.66 -9.57 18.31
C TRP A 149 0.76 -8.97 18.43
N TYR A 150 1.68 -9.30 17.52
CA TYR A 150 3.02 -8.73 17.48
C TYR A 150 2.97 -7.22 17.18
N HIS A 151 2.11 -6.80 16.26
CA HIS A 151 1.89 -5.37 15.94
C HIS A 151 1.36 -4.58 17.13
N ASN A 152 0.46 -5.18 17.92
CA ASN A 152 -0.09 -4.51 19.10
C ASN A 152 0.92 -4.37 20.24
N MET A 153 1.92 -5.26 20.31
CA MET A 153 2.94 -5.24 21.36
C MET A 153 4.13 -4.33 21.03
N PHE A 154 4.55 -4.29 19.76
CA PHE A 154 5.79 -3.61 19.36
C PHE A 154 5.58 -2.43 18.39
N GLY A 155 4.34 -2.18 17.99
CA GLY A 155 4.03 -1.24 16.92
C GLY A 155 4.33 -1.84 15.54
N GLN A 156 3.67 -1.32 14.51
CA GLN A 156 3.91 -1.68 13.13
C GLN A 156 4.89 -0.65 12.52
N ARG A 157 5.95 -1.11 11.86
CA ARG A 157 6.75 -0.23 11.01
C ARG A 157 5.92 0.11 9.78
N ILE A 158 5.68 1.40 9.58
CA ILE A 158 4.98 1.95 8.43
C ILE A 158 6.02 2.83 7.73
N GLU A 159 6.67 2.31 6.68
CA GLU A 159 7.70 3.05 5.93
C GLU A 159 7.09 4.09 4.98
#